data_AF-A0A961S4R1-F1
#
_entry.id   AF-A0A961S4R1-F1
#
_cell.length_a   1.000
_cell.length_b   1.000
_cell.length_c   1.000
_cell.angle_alpha   90.00
_cell.angle_beta   90.00
_cell.angle_gamma   90.00
#
_symmetry.space_group_name_H-M   'P 1'
#
loop_
_entity.id
_entity.type
_entity.pdbx_description
1 polymer ?
#
loop_
_entity_poly.entity_id
_entity_poly.type
_entity_poly.pdbx_seq_one_letter_code
_entity_poly.pdbx_strand_id
1 'polypeptide(L)'
;MTDQIAVYSLGLMRLADEIRTMTGLEPVHRILSPSSCSAVAGWGHKPTATRARRAARRNNLPYIAFEDGFLRSLKPGTAQRPVSMVMDRSGIYYDARQPSDLETLLETAVFRPEETEKAEEIIAAIARNGLSKYNHGTDVADLSGDGDRSPIVLIVDQTAGDASIAGGLATAADFERMVDAAVDENPGATLIAKLHPETLAGTKQGHIEPAARRHGLRLL
;
A
#
# COMPACT_ATOMS: atom_id res chain seq x y z
N MET A 1 -10.66 22.94 -22.52
CA MET A 1 -9.94 21.79 -21.92
C MET A 1 -10.28 20.56 -22.74
N THR A 2 -9.31 19.69 -23.03
CA THR A 2 -9.56 18.41 -23.72
C THR A 2 -9.95 17.34 -22.70
N ASP A 3 -10.72 16.32 -23.13
CA ASP A 3 -11.04 15.11 -22.33
C ASP A 3 -9.80 14.21 -22.18
N GLN A 4 -8.73 14.76 -21.64
CA GLN A 4 -7.43 14.11 -21.51
C GLN A 4 -6.87 14.28 -20.11
N ILE A 5 -6.15 13.25 -19.64
CA ILE A 5 -5.38 13.26 -18.40
C ILE A 5 -3.89 13.07 -18.71
N ALA A 6 -3.06 14.00 -18.26
CA ALA A 6 -1.62 13.95 -18.50
C ALA A 6 -0.94 12.98 -17.52
N VAL A 7 -0.24 11.97 -18.03
CA VAL A 7 0.47 10.96 -17.24
C VAL A 7 1.98 11.09 -17.44
N TYR A 8 2.73 11.13 -16.33
CA TYR A 8 4.18 11.35 -16.33
C TYR A 8 5.01 10.08 -16.12
N SER A 9 4.35 8.93 -16.01
CA SER A 9 4.98 7.63 -15.74
C SER A 9 4.63 6.65 -16.85
N LEU A 10 5.65 6.14 -17.55
CA LEU A 10 5.46 5.06 -18.54
C LEU A 10 4.88 3.81 -17.90
N GLY A 11 5.19 3.53 -16.62
CA GLY A 11 4.59 2.42 -15.88
C GLY A 11 3.08 2.59 -15.69
N LEU A 12 2.64 3.81 -15.36
CA LEU A 12 1.21 4.13 -15.22
C LEU A 12 0.52 4.17 -16.60
N MET A 13 1.21 4.60 -17.67
CA MET A 13 0.69 4.54 -19.03
C MET A 13 0.38 3.12 -19.52
N ARG A 14 0.99 2.08 -18.94
CA ARG A 14 0.61 0.68 -19.24
C ARG A 14 -0.79 0.32 -18.73
N LEU A 15 -1.35 1.15 -17.84
CA LEU A 15 -2.68 1.03 -17.25
C LEU A 15 -3.63 2.08 -17.83
N ALA A 16 -3.45 2.46 -19.10
CA ALA A 16 -4.23 3.53 -19.72
C ALA A 16 -5.73 3.18 -19.76
N ASP A 17 -6.09 1.94 -20.03
CA ASP A 17 -7.51 1.53 -20.07
C ASP A 17 -8.15 1.66 -18.69
N GLU A 18 -7.44 1.25 -17.63
CA GLU A 18 -7.88 1.37 -16.24
C GLU A 18 -8.05 2.85 -15.84
N ILE A 19 -7.07 3.70 -16.18
CA ILE A 19 -7.17 5.15 -15.94
C ILE A 19 -8.39 5.73 -16.67
N ARG A 20 -8.59 5.37 -17.95
CA ARG A 20 -9.74 5.83 -18.73
C ARG A 20 -11.05 5.39 -18.10
N THR A 21 -11.16 4.13 -17.68
CA THR A 21 -12.36 3.61 -16.99
C THR A 21 -12.64 4.33 -15.68
N MET A 22 -11.62 4.59 -14.86
CA MET A 22 -11.81 5.21 -13.54
C MET A 22 -12.05 6.73 -13.60
N THR A 23 -11.49 7.41 -14.61
CA THR A 23 -11.54 8.88 -14.69
C THR A 23 -12.49 9.42 -15.74
N GLY A 24 -12.84 8.62 -16.75
CA GLY A 24 -13.52 9.08 -17.96
C GLY A 24 -12.65 9.92 -18.91
N LEU A 25 -11.34 10.06 -18.63
CA LEU A 25 -10.42 10.90 -19.41
C LEU A 25 -9.44 10.05 -20.23
N GLU A 26 -9.10 10.51 -21.44
CA GLU A 26 -8.12 9.83 -22.28
C GLU A 26 -6.68 10.03 -21.75
N PRO A 27 -5.96 8.97 -21.34
CA PRO A 27 -4.61 9.13 -20.79
C PRO A 27 -3.61 9.43 -21.90
N VAL A 28 -2.85 10.51 -21.71
CA VAL A 28 -1.81 10.93 -22.65
C VAL A 28 -0.47 11.07 -21.94
N HIS A 29 0.57 10.51 -22.53
CA HIS A 29 1.93 10.69 -22.03
C HIS A 29 2.45 12.09 -22.43
N ARG A 30 2.14 13.10 -21.60
CA ARG A 30 2.52 14.51 -21.84
C ARG A 30 3.28 15.11 -20.67
N ILE A 31 4.59 15.21 -20.84
CA ILE A 31 5.51 15.74 -19.80
C ILE A 31 5.72 17.26 -19.94
N LEU A 32 5.64 17.81 -21.16
CA LEU A 32 6.10 19.17 -21.45
C LEU A 32 4.97 20.21 -21.50
N SER A 33 3.73 19.80 -21.78
CA SER A 33 2.60 20.74 -21.88
C SER A 33 1.27 20.07 -21.49
N PRO A 34 0.98 19.94 -20.18
CA PRO A 34 -0.29 19.40 -19.72
C PRO A 34 -1.41 20.45 -19.73
N SER A 35 -1.15 21.72 -20.07
CA SER A 35 -2.11 22.84 -19.96
C SER A 35 -3.40 22.65 -20.77
N SER A 36 -3.38 21.83 -21.82
CA SER A 36 -4.58 21.49 -22.57
C SER A 36 -5.44 20.40 -21.91
N CYS A 37 -4.86 19.61 -21.00
CA CYS A 37 -5.51 18.48 -20.33
C CYS A 37 -6.41 18.95 -19.18
N SER A 38 -7.34 18.09 -18.77
CA SER A 38 -8.27 18.36 -17.67
C SER A 38 -7.71 17.98 -16.29
N ALA A 39 -6.72 17.08 -16.25
CA ALA A 39 -6.06 16.65 -15.02
C ALA A 39 -4.63 16.16 -15.27
N VAL A 40 -3.87 15.99 -14.19
CA VAL A 40 -2.55 15.35 -14.19
C VAL A 40 -2.56 14.14 -13.25
N ALA A 41 -2.04 13.01 -13.68
CA ALA A 41 -1.96 11.79 -12.89
C ALA A 41 -0.51 11.40 -12.55
N GLY A 42 -0.32 10.78 -11.39
CA GLY A 42 0.93 10.13 -11.03
C GLY A 42 0.74 8.92 -10.12
N TRP A 43 1.81 8.18 -9.89
CA TRP A 43 1.80 6.97 -9.07
C TRP A 43 2.41 7.26 -7.69
N GLY A 44 1.57 7.32 -6.65
CA GLY A 44 1.99 7.52 -5.27
C GLY A 44 3.00 8.67 -5.06
N HIS A 45 4.09 8.39 -4.34
CA HIS A 45 5.21 9.33 -4.11
C HIS A 45 6.46 9.04 -4.94
N LYS A 46 6.33 8.36 -6.08
CA LYS A 46 7.47 8.12 -6.98
C LYS A 46 8.08 9.45 -7.48
N PRO A 47 9.38 9.48 -7.88
CA PRO A 47 9.99 10.70 -8.43
C PRO A 47 9.22 11.31 -9.62
N THR A 48 8.64 10.46 -10.47
CA THR A 48 7.75 10.89 -11.57
C THR A 48 6.48 11.58 -11.07
N ALA A 49 5.91 11.13 -9.96
CA ALA A 49 4.76 11.77 -9.32
C ALA A 49 5.11 13.15 -8.73
N THR A 50 6.33 13.34 -8.21
CA THR A 50 6.79 14.67 -7.79
C THR A 50 6.82 15.67 -8.95
N ARG A 51 7.30 15.23 -10.13
CA ARG A 51 7.27 16.05 -11.35
C ARG A 51 5.83 16.33 -11.80
N ALA A 52 4.96 15.32 -11.76
CA ALA A 52 3.55 15.44 -12.10
C ALA A 52 2.82 16.46 -11.20
N ARG A 53 2.99 16.38 -9.87
CA ARG A 53 2.43 17.33 -8.91
C ARG A 53 2.91 18.77 -9.16
N ARG A 54 4.21 18.95 -9.44
CA ARG A 54 4.76 20.27 -9.79
C ARG A 54 4.14 20.83 -11.07
N ALA A 55 3.93 19.98 -12.08
CA ALA A 55 3.30 20.39 -13.32
C ALA A 55 1.81 20.74 -13.12
N ALA A 56 1.08 19.93 -12.35
CA ALA A 56 -0.32 20.19 -11.98
C ALA A 56 -0.47 21.56 -11.32
N ARG A 57 0.35 21.84 -10.29
CA ARG A 57 0.38 23.13 -9.57
C ARG A 57 0.71 24.30 -10.50
N ARG A 58 1.72 24.18 -11.37
CA ARG A 58 2.12 25.24 -12.31
C ARG A 58 1.05 25.59 -13.34
N ASN A 59 0.20 24.62 -13.70
CA ASN A 59 -0.85 24.80 -14.70
C ASN A 59 -2.24 24.95 -14.08
N ASN A 60 -2.34 25.04 -12.75
CA ASN A 60 -3.60 25.08 -12.01
C ASN A 60 -4.56 23.93 -12.39
N LEU A 61 -4.02 22.71 -12.51
CA LEU A 61 -4.78 21.51 -12.84
C LEU A 61 -4.94 20.60 -11.61
N PRO A 62 -6.07 19.88 -11.50
CA PRO A 62 -6.23 18.85 -10.48
C PRO A 62 -5.19 17.74 -10.65
N TYR A 63 -4.73 17.21 -9.52
CA TYR A 63 -3.82 16.07 -9.47
C TYR A 63 -4.55 14.83 -8.97
N ILE A 64 -4.34 13.70 -9.64
CA ILE A 64 -4.89 12.41 -9.25
C ILE A 64 -3.73 11.46 -8.93
N ALA A 65 -3.69 10.96 -7.70
CA ALA A 65 -2.76 9.94 -7.27
C ALA A 65 -3.38 8.56 -7.53
N PHE A 66 -2.63 7.71 -8.23
CA PHE A 66 -2.96 6.29 -8.39
C PHE A 66 -2.01 5.43 -7.57
N GLU A 67 -2.54 4.31 -7.09
CA GLU A 67 -1.78 3.21 -6.49
C GLU A 67 -2.45 1.87 -6.79
N ASP A 68 -1.73 0.79 -6.46
CA ASP A 68 -2.33 -0.53 -6.41
C ASP A 68 -3.49 -0.57 -5.40
N GLY A 69 -4.58 -1.25 -5.76
CA GLY A 69 -5.66 -1.51 -4.81
C GLY A 69 -5.26 -2.51 -3.72
N PHE A 70 -6.06 -2.57 -2.65
CA PHE A 70 -5.81 -3.46 -1.51
C PHE A 70 -5.91 -4.94 -1.88
N LEU A 71 -6.72 -5.29 -2.89
CA LEU A 71 -6.72 -6.59 -3.56
C LEU A 71 -6.17 -6.44 -4.98
N ARG A 72 -4.95 -6.89 -5.24
CA ARG A 72 -4.23 -6.48 -6.45
C ARG A 72 -4.05 -7.57 -7.48
N SER A 73 -3.42 -8.69 -7.14
CA SER A 73 -3.08 -9.73 -8.12
C SER A 73 -2.75 -11.07 -7.45
N LEU A 74 -2.45 -12.09 -8.24
CA LEU A 74 -1.95 -13.36 -7.71
C LEU A 74 -0.50 -13.19 -7.22
N LYS A 75 0.40 -12.72 -8.08
CA LYS A 75 1.82 -12.52 -7.80
C LYS A 75 2.17 -11.04 -7.66
N PRO A 76 3.23 -10.68 -6.92
CA PRO A 76 3.74 -9.32 -6.84
C PRO A 76 4.42 -8.87 -8.13
N GLY A 77 4.82 -7.60 -8.17
CA GLY A 77 5.52 -7.00 -9.30
C GLY A 77 4.62 -6.58 -10.45
N THR A 78 5.21 -6.24 -11.60
CA THR A 78 4.51 -5.59 -12.72
C THR A 78 4.09 -6.55 -13.84
N ALA A 79 4.28 -7.86 -13.66
CA ALA A 79 3.98 -8.86 -14.69
C ALA A 79 2.48 -9.11 -14.88
N GLN A 80 1.68 -8.86 -13.83
CA GLN A 80 0.23 -9.00 -13.86
C GLN A 80 -0.43 -7.62 -13.75
N ARG A 81 -1.52 -7.43 -14.51
CA ARG A 81 -2.38 -6.25 -14.37
C ARG A 81 -3.09 -6.29 -13.00
N PRO A 82 -3.28 -5.15 -12.34
CA PRO A 82 -4.01 -5.09 -11.08
C PRO A 82 -5.52 -5.33 -11.33
N VAL A 83 -6.16 -6.10 -10.45
CA VAL A 83 -7.63 -6.28 -10.47
C VAL A 83 -8.38 -5.13 -9.82
N SER A 84 -7.69 -4.32 -9.02
CA SER A 84 -8.21 -3.07 -8.45
C SER A 84 -7.09 -2.03 -8.31
N MET A 85 -7.48 -0.75 -8.33
CA MET A 85 -6.59 0.40 -8.19
C MET A 85 -7.20 1.42 -7.24
N VAL A 86 -6.35 2.11 -6.48
CA VAL A 86 -6.75 3.31 -5.75
C VAL A 86 -6.64 4.51 -6.68
N MET A 87 -7.65 5.38 -6.63
CA MET A 87 -7.66 6.70 -7.26
C MET A 87 -8.01 7.72 -6.19
N ASP A 88 -7.07 8.60 -5.87
CA ASP A 88 -7.19 9.60 -4.82
C ASP A 88 -6.96 11.01 -5.42
N ARG A 89 -7.89 11.92 -5.15
CA ARG A 89 -7.90 13.30 -5.67
C ARG A 89 -7.38 14.32 -4.66
N SER A 90 -7.32 13.96 -3.38
CA SER A 90 -6.91 14.87 -2.30
C SER A 90 -5.47 14.61 -1.85
N GLY A 91 -5.06 13.34 -1.81
CA GLY A 91 -3.77 12.92 -1.29
C GLY A 91 -3.39 11.52 -1.76
N ILE A 92 -3.03 10.64 -0.82
CA ILE A 92 -2.94 9.20 -1.01
C ILE A 92 -3.02 8.53 0.38
N TYR A 93 -3.70 7.39 0.48
CA TYR A 93 -4.08 6.75 1.75
C TYR A 93 -2.94 6.48 2.76
N TYR A 94 -1.70 6.40 2.33
CA TYR A 94 -0.55 6.15 3.21
C TYR A 94 0.21 7.42 3.62
N ASP A 95 -0.23 8.60 3.18
CA ASP A 95 0.42 9.87 3.50
C ASP A 95 -0.36 10.63 4.58
N ALA A 96 0.04 10.46 5.83
CA ALA A 96 -0.58 11.11 7.00
C ALA A 96 -0.22 12.61 7.15
N ARG A 97 0.54 13.20 6.22
CA ARG A 97 0.92 14.63 6.26
C ARG A 97 -0.15 15.55 5.67
N GLN A 98 -1.14 14.99 4.99
CA GLN A 98 -2.21 15.71 4.32
C GLN A 98 -3.46 14.83 4.22
N PRO A 99 -4.65 15.40 4.08
CA PRO A 99 -5.87 14.62 3.89
C PRO A 99 -5.83 13.74 2.64
N SER A 100 -6.52 12.61 2.72
CA SER A 100 -6.77 11.70 1.58
C SER A 100 -8.27 11.56 1.32
N ASP A 101 -8.64 11.12 0.12
CA ASP A 101 -10.05 10.80 -0.18
C ASP A 101 -10.56 9.71 0.77
N LEU A 102 -9.71 8.74 1.15
CA LEU A 102 -10.06 7.69 2.11
C LEU A 102 -10.29 8.24 3.52
N GLU A 103 -9.42 9.13 4.00
CA GLU A 103 -9.60 9.79 5.31
C GLU A 103 -10.90 10.60 5.35
N THR A 104 -11.18 11.35 4.28
CA THR A 104 -12.42 12.12 4.17
C THR A 104 -13.65 11.20 4.13
N LEU A 105 -13.56 10.08 3.42
CA LEU A 105 -14.63 9.07 3.40
C LEU A 105 -14.89 8.51 4.80
N LEU A 106 -13.85 8.16 5.55
CA LEU A 106 -13.97 7.61 6.90
C LEU A 106 -14.59 8.62 7.88
N GLU A 107 -14.26 9.91 7.75
CA GLU A 107 -14.76 10.97 8.62
C GLU A 107 -16.22 11.34 8.33
N THR A 108 -16.63 11.32 7.06
CA THR A 108 -17.88 11.96 6.62
C THR A 108 -18.96 11.01 6.12
N ALA A 109 -18.62 9.75 5.81
CA ALA A 109 -19.58 8.83 5.24
C ALA A 109 -20.63 8.39 6.26
N VAL A 110 -21.88 8.33 5.81
CA VAL A 110 -22.97 7.65 6.51
C VAL A 110 -23.27 6.39 5.71
N PHE A 111 -22.91 5.23 6.26
CA PHE A 111 -23.15 3.93 5.62
C PHE A 111 -24.56 3.45 5.91
N ARG A 112 -25.25 2.98 4.87
CA ARG A 112 -26.54 2.33 5.02
C ARG A 112 -26.37 0.93 5.61
N PRO A 113 -27.40 0.38 6.28
CA PRO A 113 -27.33 -0.98 6.81
C PRO A 113 -26.90 -2.02 5.77
N GLU A 114 -27.41 -1.92 4.54
CA GLU A 114 -27.09 -2.86 3.47
C GLU A 114 -25.62 -2.79 3.02
N GLU A 115 -24.99 -1.61 3.14
CA GLU A 115 -23.56 -1.43 2.84
C GLU A 115 -22.69 -2.05 3.93
N THR A 116 -23.12 -1.96 5.18
CA THR A 116 -22.43 -2.56 6.32
C THR A 116 -22.53 -4.09 6.29
N GLU A 117 -23.74 -4.63 6.06
CA GLU A 117 -23.95 -6.07 5.84
C GLU A 117 -23.09 -6.57 4.68
N LYS A 118 -23.03 -5.81 3.58
CA LYS A 118 -22.18 -6.17 2.44
C LYS A 118 -20.69 -6.15 2.80
N ALA A 119 -20.25 -5.20 3.60
CA ALA A 119 -18.86 -5.14 4.07
C ALA A 119 -18.52 -6.36 4.94
N GLU A 120 -19.41 -6.78 5.84
CA GLU A 120 -19.23 -7.98 6.66
C GLU A 120 -19.13 -9.25 5.81
N GLU A 121 -19.98 -9.39 4.79
CA GLU A 121 -19.90 -10.49 3.83
C GLU A 121 -18.55 -10.54 3.11
N ILE A 122 -18.04 -9.36 2.68
CA ILE A 122 -16.76 -9.23 1.97
C ILE A 122 -15.59 -9.55 2.91
N ILE A 123 -15.59 -9.03 4.14
CA ILE A 123 -14.57 -9.33 5.15
C ILE A 123 -14.53 -10.83 5.42
N ALA A 124 -15.70 -11.46 5.62
CA ALA A 124 -15.79 -12.89 5.85
C ALA A 124 -15.33 -13.69 4.61
N ALA A 125 -15.62 -13.23 3.40
CA ALA A 125 -15.13 -13.86 2.18
C ALA A 125 -13.61 -13.75 2.02
N ILE A 126 -13.02 -12.58 2.32
CA ILE A 126 -11.57 -12.38 2.31
C ILE A 126 -10.91 -13.34 3.30
N ALA A 127 -11.41 -13.40 4.54
CA ALA A 127 -10.86 -14.28 5.58
C ALA A 127 -11.00 -15.77 5.22
N ARG A 128 -12.21 -16.22 4.83
CA ARG A 128 -12.46 -17.63 4.49
C ARG A 128 -11.61 -18.13 3.31
N ASN A 129 -11.30 -17.27 2.35
CA ASN A 129 -10.52 -17.63 1.17
C ASN A 129 -9.04 -17.27 1.30
N GLY A 130 -8.59 -16.77 2.46
CA GLY A 130 -7.20 -16.36 2.65
C GLY A 130 -6.73 -15.28 1.68
N LEU A 131 -7.63 -14.39 1.24
CA LEU A 131 -7.28 -13.36 0.26
C LEU A 131 -6.42 -12.27 0.88
N SER A 132 -5.44 -11.79 0.10
CA SER A 132 -4.55 -10.69 0.47
C SER A 132 -4.24 -9.81 -0.75
N LYS A 133 -3.34 -8.83 -0.60
CA LYS A 133 -2.88 -7.99 -1.72
C LYS A 133 -2.30 -8.82 -2.86
N TYR A 134 -1.52 -9.84 -2.50
CA TYR A 134 -0.96 -10.83 -3.42
C TYR A 134 -1.33 -12.24 -2.96
N ASN A 135 -1.91 -13.03 -3.86
CA ASN A 135 -2.52 -14.33 -3.56
C ASN A 135 -1.67 -15.48 -4.12
N HIS A 136 -0.39 -15.52 -3.72
CA HIS A 136 0.59 -16.54 -4.11
C HIS A 136 1.33 -17.16 -2.91
N GLY A 137 0.98 -16.71 -1.69
CA GLY A 137 1.52 -17.29 -0.46
C GLY A 137 1.01 -18.72 -0.28
N THR A 138 1.85 -19.56 0.33
CA THR A 138 1.44 -20.88 0.79
C THR A 138 0.98 -20.79 2.23
N ASP A 139 0.07 -21.67 2.63
CA ASP A 139 -0.31 -21.81 4.03
C ASP A 139 0.94 -22.10 4.88
N VAL A 140 1.03 -21.41 6.01
CA VAL A 140 2.12 -21.60 6.96
C VAL A 140 1.73 -22.73 7.90
N ALA A 141 2.71 -23.57 8.27
CA ALA A 141 2.51 -24.55 9.33
C ALA A 141 2.10 -23.85 10.63
N ASP A 142 1.43 -24.59 11.51
CA ASP A 142 0.97 -24.09 12.81
C ASP A 142 2.12 -23.38 13.57
N LEU A 143 1.87 -22.10 13.90
CA LEU A 143 2.85 -21.26 14.57
C LEU A 143 2.95 -21.53 16.07
N SER A 144 1.98 -22.25 16.65
CA SER A 144 1.90 -22.54 18.09
C SER A 144 2.93 -23.56 18.59
N GLY A 145 3.60 -24.30 17.69
CA GLY A 145 4.55 -25.35 18.07
C GLY A 145 3.87 -26.55 18.74
N ASP A 146 4.62 -27.62 19.01
CA ASP A 146 4.06 -28.84 19.60
C ASP A 146 3.69 -28.63 21.07
N GLY A 147 2.46 -28.18 21.32
CA GLY A 147 1.84 -28.16 22.65
C GLY A 147 2.10 -26.92 23.51
N ASP A 148 2.78 -25.90 22.98
CA ASP A 148 2.91 -24.60 23.65
C ASP A 148 1.64 -23.78 23.44
N ARG A 149 1.05 -23.30 24.55
CA ARG A 149 -0.17 -22.46 24.55
C ARG A 149 0.13 -20.99 24.82
N SER A 150 1.40 -20.61 24.80
CA SER A 150 1.81 -19.23 25.02
C SER A 150 1.20 -18.31 23.94
N PRO A 151 0.80 -17.08 24.29
CA PRO A 151 0.34 -16.10 23.31
C PRO A 151 1.40 -15.91 22.21
N ILE A 152 0.96 -15.72 20.96
CA ILE A 152 1.86 -15.46 19.83
C ILE A 152 1.76 -13.98 19.44
N VAL A 153 2.90 -13.31 19.37
CA VAL A 153 3.02 -11.94 18.87
C VAL A 153 3.73 -11.97 17.53
N LEU A 154 3.04 -11.52 16.48
CA LEU A 154 3.60 -11.42 15.14
C LEU A 154 4.05 -9.98 14.87
N ILE A 155 5.31 -9.81 14.55
CA ILE A 155 5.93 -8.53 14.18
C ILE A 155 6.19 -8.56 12.68
N VAL A 156 5.57 -7.64 11.94
CA VAL A 156 5.60 -7.64 10.48
C VAL A 156 6.65 -6.65 9.97
N ASP A 157 7.58 -7.15 9.16
CA ASP A 157 8.59 -6.34 8.50
C ASP A 157 8.05 -5.64 7.26
N GLN A 158 8.77 -4.61 6.81
CA GLN A 158 8.46 -3.89 5.58
C GLN A 158 9.74 -3.61 4.78
N THR A 159 9.60 -3.43 3.47
CA THR A 159 10.76 -3.13 2.62
C THR A 159 11.28 -1.73 2.86
N ALA A 160 12.60 -1.60 3.00
CA ALA A 160 13.27 -0.31 3.06
C ALA A 160 12.95 0.56 1.84
N GLY A 161 12.64 1.83 2.11
CA GLY A 161 12.27 2.80 1.08
C GLY A 161 10.82 2.72 0.62
N ASP A 162 9.96 1.93 1.28
CA ASP A 162 8.52 2.02 1.07
C ASP A 162 8.02 3.43 1.41
N ALA A 163 7.24 4.01 0.49
CA ALA A 163 6.73 5.37 0.63
C ALA A 163 5.74 5.52 1.79
N SER A 164 5.07 4.43 2.20
CA SER A 164 4.16 4.42 3.34
C SER A 164 4.87 4.54 4.69
N ILE A 165 6.16 4.20 4.79
CA ILE A 165 6.93 4.41 6.04
C ILE A 165 7.07 5.91 6.31
N ALA A 166 7.67 6.64 5.37
CA ALA A 166 7.81 8.09 5.49
C ALA A 166 6.46 8.84 5.40
N GLY A 167 5.49 8.26 4.69
CA GLY A 167 4.12 8.78 4.61
C GLY A 167 3.36 8.64 5.94
N GLY A 168 3.55 7.54 6.65
CA GLY A 168 2.99 7.27 7.97
C GLY A 168 3.79 7.88 9.12
N LEU A 169 4.66 8.85 8.84
CA LEU A 169 5.50 9.55 9.82
C LEU A 169 6.49 8.66 10.60
N ALA A 170 6.80 7.49 10.04
CA ALA A 170 7.74 6.54 10.60
C ALA A 170 9.11 6.61 9.90
N THR A 171 10.10 6.04 10.56
CA THR A 171 11.50 5.93 10.14
C THR A 171 12.01 4.50 10.39
N ALA A 172 13.20 4.17 9.89
CA ALA A 172 13.83 2.89 10.20
C ALA A 172 13.98 2.64 11.71
N ALA A 173 14.19 3.70 12.50
CA ALA A 173 14.31 3.59 13.95
C ALA A 173 12.98 3.21 14.64
N ASP A 174 11.82 3.48 14.01
CA ASP A 174 10.52 3.05 14.53
C ASP A 174 10.35 1.53 14.49
N PHE A 175 10.96 0.86 13.51
CA PHE A 175 10.93 -0.60 13.42
C PHE A 175 11.76 -1.25 14.53
N GLU A 176 12.90 -0.67 14.89
CA GLU A 176 13.68 -1.12 16.05
C GLU A 176 12.88 -0.94 17.34
N ARG A 177 12.29 0.25 17.53
CA ARG A 177 11.40 0.51 18.68
C ARG A 177 10.21 -0.43 18.74
N MET A 178 9.62 -0.78 17.59
CA MET A 178 8.51 -1.73 17.51
C MET A 178 8.93 -3.13 18.00
N VAL A 179 10.12 -3.60 17.63
CA VAL A 179 10.64 -4.90 18.11
C VAL A 179 10.92 -4.84 19.62
N ASP A 180 11.60 -3.78 20.07
CA ASP A 180 11.93 -3.61 21.49
C ASP A 180 10.64 -3.54 22.34
N ALA A 181 9.64 -2.76 21.91
CA ALA A 181 8.34 -2.67 22.57
C ALA A 181 7.59 -4.01 22.59
N ALA A 182 7.59 -4.76 21.49
CA ALA A 182 6.94 -6.07 21.44
C ALA A 182 7.54 -7.04 22.48
N VAL A 183 8.86 -7.02 22.67
CA VAL A 183 9.56 -7.83 23.69
C VAL A 183 9.17 -7.39 25.11
N ASP A 184 9.20 -6.08 25.37
CA ASP A 184 8.93 -5.53 26.70
C ASP A 184 7.47 -5.69 27.13
N GLU A 185 6.53 -5.54 26.20
CA GLU A 185 5.08 -5.54 26.46
C GLU A 185 4.48 -6.95 26.54
N ASN A 186 5.19 -7.98 26.06
CA ASN A 186 4.65 -9.34 25.95
C ASN A 186 5.54 -10.40 26.63
N PRO A 187 5.80 -10.28 27.94
CA PRO A 187 6.59 -11.26 28.68
C PRO A 187 5.91 -12.63 28.64
N GLY A 188 6.68 -13.65 28.24
CA GLY A 188 6.20 -15.03 28.14
C GLY A 188 5.42 -15.36 26.86
N ALA A 189 5.28 -14.43 25.92
CA ALA A 189 4.75 -14.72 24.59
C ALA A 189 5.82 -15.33 23.68
N THR A 190 5.38 -16.07 22.66
CA THR A 190 6.22 -16.45 21.52
C THR A 190 6.24 -15.31 20.52
N LEU A 191 7.39 -14.66 20.37
CA LEU A 191 7.57 -13.55 19.44
C LEU A 191 8.12 -14.04 18.10
N ILE A 192 7.42 -13.68 17.03
CA ILE A 192 7.73 -14.09 15.67
C ILE A 192 7.90 -12.84 14.81
N ALA A 193 9.06 -12.71 14.15
CA ALA A 193 9.32 -11.68 13.16
C ALA A 193 9.08 -12.22 11.75
N LYS A 194 8.05 -11.72 11.08
CA LYS A 194 7.71 -12.02 9.69
C LYS A 194 8.45 -11.05 8.76
N LEU A 195 9.51 -11.55 8.13
CA LEU A 195 10.28 -10.79 7.14
C LEU A 195 9.48 -10.63 5.84
N HIS A 196 9.69 -9.51 5.15
CA HIS A 196 9.01 -9.25 3.88
C HIS A 196 9.52 -10.23 2.79
N PRO A 197 8.65 -10.76 1.91
CA PRO A 197 9.06 -11.72 0.87
C PRO A 197 10.21 -11.23 -0.02
N GLU A 198 10.22 -9.94 -0.36
CA GLU A 198 11.29 -9.32 -1.15
C GLU A 198 12.64 -9.25 -0.41
N THR A 199 12.62 -9.22 0.94
CA THR A 199 13.80 -9.28 1.80
C THR A 199 14.38 -10.69 1.82
N LEU A 200 13.51 -11.71 1.98
CA LEU A 200 13.91 -13.12 1.91
C LEU A 200 14.50 -13.49 0.54
N ALA A 201 14.00 -12.88 -0.54
CA ALA A 201 14.52 -13.05 -1.90
C ALA A 201 15.82 -12.26 -2.16
N GLY A 202 16.32 -11.47 -1.21
CA GLY A 202 17.53 -10.64 -1.36
C GLY A 202 17.38 -9.45 -2.31
N THR A 203 16.15 -9.13 -2.74
CA THR A 203 15.88 -8.08 -3.73
C THR A 203 15.72 -6.70 -3.10
N LYS A 204 15.37 -6.64 -1.81
CA LYS A 204 15.32 -5.41 -0.99
C LYS A 204 15.82 -5.71 0.41
N GLN A 205 16.17 -4.65 1.15
CA GLN A 205 16.47 -4.74 2.57
C GLN A 205 15.17 -4.58 3.38
N GLY A 206 15.08 -5.28 4.51
CA GLY A 206 14.04 -5.09 5.54
C GLY A 206 14.53 -4.20 6.67
N HIS A 207 13.71 -4.06 7.72
CA HIS A 207 14.04 -3.23 8.88
C HIS A 207 14.24 -4.04 10.17
N ILE A 208 13.45 -5.08 10.41
CA ILE A 208 13.38 -5.70 11.75
C ILE A 208 14.41 -6.81 11.99
N GLU A 209 15.04 -7.36 10.95
CA GLU A 209 15.88 -8.55 11.09
C GLU A 209 17.02 -8.39 12.12
N PRO A 210 17.80 -7.29 12.13
CA PRO A 210 18.86 -7.11 13.14
C PRO A 210 18.33 -7.09 14.57
N ALA A 211 17.25 -6.36 14.83
CA ALA A 211 16.64 -6.27 16.15
C ALA A 211 15.99 -7.61 16.58
N ALA A 212 15.31 -8.29 15.66
CA ALA A 212 14.73 -9.60 15.89
C ALA A 212 15.81 -10.64 16.27
N ARG A 213 16.96 -10.64 15.60
CA ARG A 213 18.09 -11.52 15.94
C ARG A 213 18.69 -11.19 17.31
N ARG A 214 18.83 -9.90 17.64
CA ARG A 214 19.33 -9.43 18.94
C ARG A 214 18.47 -9.94 20.11
N HIS A 215 17.16 -9.98 19.93
CA HIS A 215 16.20 -10.46 20.92
C HIS A 215 15.84 -11.95 20.81
N GLY A 216 16.45 -12.68 19.86
CA GLY A 216 16.24 -14.12 19.70
C GLY A 216 14.85 -14.51 19.17
N LEU A 217 14.18 -13.63 18.42
CA LEU A 217 12.86 -13.92 17.84
C LEU A 217 12.93 -15.01 16.77
N ARG A 218 11.85 -15.78 16.64
CA ARG A 218 11.68 -16.71 15.52
C ARG A 218 11.46 -15.92 14.23
N LEU A 219 12.24 -16.22 13.19
CA LEU A 219 12.11 -15.58 11.88
C LEU A 219 11.23 -16.40 10.94
N LEU A 220 10.33 -15.73 10.21
CA LEU A 220 9.44 -16.26 9.17
C LEU A 220 9.49 -15.45 7.86
#